data_AF-A0A2V6GQW6-F1
#
_entry.id   AF-A0A2V6GQW6-F1
#
_cell.length_a   1.000
_cell.length_b   1.000
_cell.length_c   1.000
_cell.angle_alpha   90.00
_cell.angle_beta   90.00
_cell.angle_gamma   90.00
#
_symmetry.space_group_name_H-M   'P 1'
#
loop_
_entity.id
_entity.type
_entity.pdbx_description
1 polymer ?
#
loop_
_entity_poly.entity_id
_entity_poly.type
_entity_poly.pdbx_seq_one_letter_code
_entity_poly.pdbx_strand_id
1 'polypeptide(L)' 'MPERAYKSSSNESVRMFKSDFVDFFSRVHPATPLVLYLPLIMASLYFALHQAQLSILSVVLWFGLGLAIWTLRRR' A
#
# COMPACT_ATOMS: atom_id res chain seq x y z
N MET A 1 -39.39 -12.11 6.74
CA MET A 1 -38.18 -11.49 6.17
C MET A 1 -37.81 -12.31 4.94
N PRO A 2 -37.95 -11.82 3.70
CA PRO A 2 -37.57 -12.63 2.55
C PRO A 2 -36.05 -12.80 2.53
N GLU A 3 -35.60 -14.04 2.67
CA GLU A 3 -34.21 -14.46 2.57
C GLU A 3 -33.73 -14.27 1.12
N ARG A 4 -33.05 -13.15 0.85
CA ARG A 4 -32.37 -12.98 -0.43
C ARG A 4 -31.21 -13.96 -0.46
N ALA A 5 -31.29 -14.99 -1.30
CA ALA A 5 -30.22 -15.95 -1.50
C ALA A 5 -28.92 -15.23 -1.88
N TYR A 6 -27.94 -15.23 -0.97
CA TYR A 6 -26.63 -14.63 -1.17
C TYR A 6 -25.89 -15.38 -2.29
N LYS A 7 -25.72 -14.74 -3.45
CA LYS A 7 -24.90 -15.26 -4.56
C LYS A 7 -23.44 -14.83 -4.37
N SER A 8 -22.63 -15.76 -3.88
CA SER A 8 -21.18 -15.59 -3.66
C SER A 8 -20.35 -15.31 -4.94
N SER A 9 -20.95 -15.40 -6.13
CA SER A 9 -20.26 -15.24 -7.42
C SER A 9 -20.39 -13.84 -8.02
N SER A 10 -21.00 -12.87 -7.32
CA SER A 10 -21.08 -11.49 -7.79
C SER A 10 -19.79 -10.75 -7.43
N ASN A 11 -19.17 -10.06 -8.40
CA ASN A 11 -17.94 -9.29 -8.21
C ASN A 11 -18.20 -7.92 -7.54
N GLU A 12 -19.17 -7.89 -6.61
CA GLU A 12 -19.57 -6.70 -5.88
C GLU A 12 -19.07 -6.77 -4.44
N SER A 13 -18.45 -5.69 -3.96
CA SER A 13 -18.04 -5.60 -2.56
C SER A 13 -19.27 -5.57 -1.65
N VAL A 14 -19.31 -6.45 -0.64
CA VAL A 14 -20.39 -6.46 0.36
C VAL A 14 -20.36 -5.17 1.19
N ARG A 15 -21.52 -4.58 1.42
CA ARG A 15 -21.68 -3.38 2.26
C ARG A 15 -21.33 -3.71 3.72
N MET A 16 -20.36 -2.99 4.28
CA MET A 16 -19.92 -3.16 5.67
C MET A 16 -20.55 -2.14 6.61
N PHE A 17 -20.86 -0.93 6.12
CA PHE A 17 -21.36 0.16 6.95
C PHE A 17 -22.77 0.63 6.56
N LYS A 18 -23.53 1.12 7.55
CA LYS A 18 -24.87 1.68 7.34
C LYS A 18 -24.84 3.05 6.64
N SER A 19 -23.72 3.78 6.75
CA SER A 19 -23.51 5.07 6.09
C SER A 19 -22.73 4.89 4.80
N ASP A 20 -23.25 5.43 3.70
CA ASP A 20 -22.62 5.31 2.37
C ASP A 20 -21.29 6.05 2.28
N PHE A 21 -21.15 7.14 3.04
CA PHE A 21 -19.91 7.90 3.14
C PHE A 21 -18.77 7.04 3.70
N VAL A 22 -19.02 6.31 4.80
CA VAL A 22 -18.00 5.47 5.45
C VAL A 22 -17.69 4.23 4.64
N ASP A 23 -18.72 3.64 4.03
CA ASP A 23 -18.60 2.46 3.17
C ASP A 23 -17.77 2.75 1.91
N PHE A 24 -17.85 3.98 1.38
CA PHE A 24 -17.03 4.43 0.24
C PHE A 24 -15.52 4.44 0.56
N PHE A 25 -15.09 5.05 1.68
CA PHE A 25 -13.66 5.08 2.04
C PHE A 25 -13.08 3.72 2.40
N SER A 26 -13.93 2.75 2.72
CA SER A 26 -13.51 1.37 3.00
C SER A 26 -13.12 0.60 1.73
N ARG A 27 -13.58 1.06 0.56
CA ARG A 27 -13.23 0.47 -0.74
C ARG A 27 -11.97 1.12 -1.29
N VAL A 28 -10.85 0.48 -1.02
CA VAL A 28 -9.55 0.96 -1.47
C VAL A 28 -9.17 0.30 -2.80
N HIS A 29 -8.89 1.11 -3.83
CA HIS A 29 -8.42 0.59 -5.11
C HIS A 29 -7.05 -0.12 -4.95
N PRO A 30 -6.80 -1.27 -5.58
CA PRO A 30 -5.53 -2.01 -5.44
C PRO A 30 -4.27 -1.20 -5.78
N ALA A 31 -4.42 -0.15 -6.61
CA ALA A 31 -3.32 0.75 -6.97
C ALA A 31 -3.03 1.86 -5.95
N THR A 32 -3.88 2.08 -4.93
CA THR A 32 -3.64 3.15 -3.94
C THR A 32 -2.29 3.03 -3.22
N PRO A 33 -1.78 1.84 -2.84
CA PRO A 33 -0.47 1.77 -2.18
C PRO A 33 0.63 2.23 -3.15
N LEU A 34 0.54 1.84 -4.42
CA LEU A 34 1.53 2.21 -5.43
C LEU A 34 1.56 3.74 -5.61
N VAL A 35 0.39 4.36 -5.80
CA VAL A 35 0.28 5.81 -6.03
C VAL A 35 0.79 6.61 -4.84
N LEU A 36 0.58 6.14 -3.61
CA LEU A 36 1.05 6.82 -2.39
C LEU A 36 2.54 6.61 -2.14
N TYR A 37 3.03 5.37 -2.21
CA TYR A 37 4.38 5.03 -1.78
C TYR A 37 5.43 5.27 -2.87
N LEU A 38 5.08 5.19 -4.15
CA LEU A 38 6.03 5.43 -5.25
C LEU A 38 6.66 6.84 -5.19
N PRO A 39 5.89 7.96 -5.11
CA PRO A 39 6.49 9.29 -5.01
C PRO A 39 7.28 9.48 -3.72
N LEU A 40 6.84 8.87 -2.61
CA LEU A 40 7.57 8.94 -1.34
C LEU A 40 8.94 8.26 -1.43
N ILE A 41 9.00 7.07 -2.04
CA ILE A 41 10.25 6.33 -2.26
C ILE A 41 11.16 7.12 -3.21
N MET A 42 10.63 7.66 -4.32
CA MET A 42 11.40 8.48 -5.25
C MET A 42 11.98 9.72 -4.58
N ALA A 43 11.19 10.44 -3.79
CA ALA A 43 11.67 11.60 -3.03
C ALA A 43 12.77 11.21 -2.05
N SER A 44 12.59 10.11 -1.33
CA SER A 44 13.58 9.60 -0.36
C SER A 44 14.91 9.25 -1.03
N LEU A 45 14.87 8.60 -2.20
CA LEU A 45 16.06 8.29 -2.99
C LEU A 45 16.73 9.56 -3.54
N TYR A 46 15.94 10.53 -4.00
CA TYR A 46 16.46 11.82 -4.45
C TYR A 46 17.21 12.54 -3.33
N PHE A 47 16.65 12.63 -2.13
CA PHE A 47 17.32 13.23 -0.96
C PHE A 47 18.59 12.47 -0.58
N ALA A 48 18.58 11.13 -0.62
CA ALA A 48 19.74 10.31 -0.30
C ALA A 48 20.93 10.58 -1.25
N LEU A 49 20.65 10.73 -2.55
CA LEU A 49 21.68 10.92 -3.58
C LEU A 49 22.12 12.37 -3.72
N HIS A 50 21.20 13.34 -3.68
CA HIS A 50 21.52 14.74 -3.96
C HIS A 50 21.84 15.56 -2.72
N GLN A 51 21.19 15.30 -1.58
CA GLN A 51 21.31 16.13 -0.38
C GLN A 51 22.22 15.53 0.67
N ALA A 52 22.21 14.20 0.83
CA ALA A 52 23.13 13.49 1.70
C ALA A 52 24.40 12.99 0.98
N GLN A 53 24.45 13.13 -0.36
CA GLN A 53 25.55 12.72 -1.23
C GLN A 53 26.08 11.30 -0.92
N LEU A 54 25.16 10.40 -0.54
CA LEU A 54 25.53 9.04 -0.20
C LEU A 54 26.03 8.32 -1.43
N SER A 55 27.07 7.50 -1.25
CA SER A 55 27.49 6.56 -2.28
C SER A 55 26.32 5.66 -2.67
N ILE A 56 26.20 5.37 -3.97
CA ILE A 56 25.19 4.44 -4.50
C ILE A 56 25.24 3.10 -3.76
N LEU A 57 26.43 2.64 -3.40
CA LEU A 57 26.61 1.41 -2.61
C LEU A 57 25.92 1.51 -1.24
N SER A 58 26.10 2.62 -0.54
CA SER A 58 25.45 2.87 0.76
C SER A 58 23.94 2.90 0.63
N VAL A 59 23.40 3.53 -0.42
CA VAL A 59 21.96 3.56 -0.69
C VAL A 59 21.41 2.16 -0.92
N VAL A 60 22.08 1.35 -1.75
CA VAL A 60 21.67 -0.04 -2.01
C VAL A 60 21.73 -0.89 -0.74
N LEU A 61 22.76 -0.73 0.10
CA LEU A 61 22.89 -1.45 1.37
C LEU A 61 21.75 -1.10 2.32
N TRP A 62 21.46 0.19 2.52
CA TRP A 62 20.37 0.64 3.39
C TRP A 62 19.00 0.20 2.86
N PHE A 63 18.79 0.28 1.55
CA PHE A 63 17.56 -0.20 0.92
C PHE A 63 17.40 -1.72 1.08
N GLY A 64 18.47 -2.49 0.85
CA GLY A 64 18.50 -3.94 1.04
C GLY A 64 18.25 -4.35 2.49
N LEU A 65 18.83 -3.63 3.45
CA LEU A 65 18.60 -3.84 4.88
C LEU A 65 17.14 -3.56 5.25
N GLY A 66 16.55 -2.49 4.70
CA GLY A 66 15.12 -2.21 4.85
C GLY A 66 14.23 -3.34 4.30
N LEU A 67 14.56 -3.88 3.12
CA LEU A 67 13.86 -5.03 2.54
C LEU A 67 14.03 -6.31 3.38
N ALA A 68 15.21 -6.54 3.95
CA ALA A 68 15.47 -7.69 4.81
C ALA A 68 14.61 -7.62 6.09
N ILE A 69 14.60 -6.46 6.76
CA ILE A 69 13.74 -6.22 7.93
C ILE A 69 12.26 -6.38 7.56
N TRP A 70 11.85 -5.79 6.43
CA TRP A 70 10.47 -5.89 5.94
C TRP A 70 10.05 -7.33 5.72
N THR A 71 10.92 -8.12 5.09
CA THR A 71 10.68 -9.54 4.78
C THR A 71 10.63 -10.37 6.05
N LEU A 72 11.51 -10.09 7.02
CA LEU A 72 11.52 -10.78 8.31
C LEU A 72 10.24 -10.52 9.10
N ARG A 73 9.73 -9.29 9.10
CA ARG A 73 8.47 -8.92 9.76
C ARG A 73 7.24 -9.54 9.08
N ARG A 74 7.30 -9.80 7.77
CA ARG A 74 6.19 -10.33 6.98
C ARG A 74 6.16 -11.88 6.96
N ARG A 75 7.12 -12.54 7.60
CA ARG A 75 7.05 -13.96 7.98
C ARG A 75 6.39 -14.08 9.35
#